data_AF-A0A0W0TNH7-F1
#
_entry.id   AF-A0A0W0TNH7-F1
#
_cell.length_a   1.000
_cell.length_b   1.000
_cell.length_c   1.000
_cell.angle_alpha   90.00
_cell.angle_beta   90.00
_cell.angle_gamma   90.00
#
_symmetry.space_group_name_H-M   'P 1'
#
loop_
_entity.id
_entity.type
_entity.pdbx_description
1 polymer ?
#
loop_
_entity_poly.entity_id
_entity_poly.type
_entity_poly.pdbx_seq_one_letter_code
_entity_poly.pdbx_strand_id
1 'polypeptide(L)'
;MRKSIATLVFVCLSQWAFALDLELTQGTVAAYPIGVQNFANSNSAELEDIVRNDLHFSGQFRLIPEPAGSGGAIPSWRSAGADSVLKGSVTPIGANRFDVRFELLDAAAQGRLLLAKNYQVGRADLRALAHHISDEVYQKLTGERGVFSTRIAYVLVQRSGERSRYSLEVADVDGYGPQSLLISSEPIMSPSWSPDGRQIACVSFERKRAQIFIIDVASGRRRLVTDFPGINGAPAWSPDGRELAVVLSKTGSPKIYTVNLANGQMTQRTFGDSIDTEPRYSPDGQSLIFTSGRGGSPQVYQLSLAGGTVSRLTYEGNYNARASWTPNKRYLVMLHREDSGFQIAAQEMPGGRVLSLTSSGLDESPSVAPNSRLVLYATRFHDKGVLSMVSIDGGIQMRLPSRDGDVQEPAWSPYLG
;
A
#
# COMPACT_ATOMS: atom_id res chain seq x y z
N MET A 1 29.69 -61.27 4.87
CA MET A 1 28.65 -60.27 4.57
C MET A 1 29.01 -58.97 5.27
N ARG A 2 29.44 -57.94 4.51
CA ARG A 2 29.83 -56.62 5.01
C ARG A 2 28.57 -55.81 5.35
N LYS A 3 28.53 -55.21 6.54
CA LYS A 3 27.48 -54.26 6.96
C LYS A 3 27.89 -52.86 6.51
N SER A 4 27.12 -52.25 5.61
CA SER A 4 27.29 -50.84 5.22
C SER A 4 26.43 -49.97 6.13
N ILE A 5 27.08 -49.06 6.86
CA ILE A 5 26.46 -47.98 7.63
C ILE A 5 26.23 -46.82 6.67
N ALA A 6 24.98 -46.43 6.45
CA ALA A 6 24.63 -45.25 5.66
C ALA A 6 24.51 -44.05 6.61
N THR A 7 25.48 -43.14 6.55
CA THR A 7 25.47 -41.87 7.27
C THR A 7 24.54 -40.89 6.54
N LEU A 8 23.44 -40.50 7.18
CA LEU A 8 22.53 -39.46 6.67
C LEU A 8 23.19 -38.09 6.90
N VAL A 9 23.62 -37.43 5.83
CA VAL A 9 24.08 -36.03 5.86
C VAL A 9 22.84 -35.13 5.86
N PHE A 10 22.59 -34.46 6.98
CA PHE A 10 21.59 -33.40 7.08
C PHE A 10 22.15 -32.15 6.39
N VAL A 11 21.79 -31.93 5.12
CA VAL A 11 22.08 -30.67 4.43
C VAL A 11 21.12 -29.63 4.98
N CYS A 12 21.64 -28.73 5.81
CA CYS A 12 20.94 -27.54 6.24
C CYS A 12 20.78 -26.62 5.02
N LEU A 13 19.61 -26.66 4.38
CA LEU A 13 19.25 -25.70 3.33
C LEU A 13 19.14 -24.32 3.98
N SER A 14 20.18 -23.50 3.82
CA SER A 14 20.12 -22.08 4.13
C SER A 14 18.95 -21.47 3.36
N GLN A 15 17.98 -20.93 4.08
CA GLN A 15 16.94 -20.09 3.49
C GLN A 15 17.64 -18.89 2.87
N TRP A 16 17.54 -18.78 1.55
CA TRP A 16 17.95 -17.57 0.84
C TRP A 16 17.01 -16.47 1.28
N ALA A 17 17.51 -15.53 2.09
CA ALA A 17 16.84 -14.25 2.26
C ALA A 17 16.86 -13.61 0.87
N PHE A 18 15.71 -13.58 0.19
CA PHE A 18 15.57 -12.80 -1.04
C PHE A 18 15.88 -11.35 -0.68
N ALA A 19 16.99 -10.82 -1.20
CA ALA A 19 17.19 -9.39 -1.26
C ALA A 19 16.01 -8.80 -2.04
N LEU A 20 15.31 -7.88 -1.39
CA LEU A 20 14.06 -7.34 -1.87
C LEU A 20 14.39 -6.18 -2.81
N ASP A 21 14.73 -6.49 -4.06
CA ASP A 21 15.07 -5.48 -5.07
C ASP A 21 13.80 -4.86 -5.63
N LEU A 22 13.43 -3.70 -5.10
CA LEU A 22 12.43 -2.81 -5.70
C LEU A 22 13.02 -2.26 -7.01
N GLU A 23 12.31 -2.44 -8.12
CA GLU A 23 12.78 -2.00 -9.43
C GLU A 23 12.16 -0.64 -9.77
N LEU A 24 12.96 0.43 -9.78
CA LEU A 24 12.56 1.74 -10.28
C LEU A 24 12.54 1.70 -11.81
N THR A 25 11.36 1.76 -12.42
CA THR A 25 11.20 1.61 -13.87
C THR A 25 11.20 2.94 -14.62
N GLN A 26 10.90 4.06 -13.93
CA GLN A 26 10.93 5.44 -14.46
C GLN A 26 11.19 6.46 -13.33
N GLY A 27 11.95 7.53 -13.63
CA GLY A 27 12.25 8.60 -12.67
C GLY A 27 12.82 9.86 -13.31
N THR A 28 12.05 10.96 -13.35
CA THR A 28 12.51 12.29 -13.79
C THR A 28 11.95 13.41 -12.90
N VAL A 29 12.44 13.56 -11.67
CA VAL A 29 12.16 14.76 -10.84
C VAL A 29 13.41 15.16 -10.05
N ALA A 30 13.53 16.45 -9.73
CA ALA A 30 14.52 17.01 -8.81
C ALA A 30 14.36 16.38 -7.42
N ALA A 31 15.09 15.29 -7.18
CA ALA A 31 15.08 14.57 -5.92
C ALA A 31 16.09 15.18 -4.93
N TYR A 32 15.71 15.26 -3.65
CA TYR A 32 16.54 15.75 -2.56
C TYR A 32 17.82 14.90 -2.46
N PRO A 33 19.01 15.47 -2.68
CA PRO A 33 20.28 14.75 -2.59
C PRO A 33 20.61 14.44 -1.13
N ILE A 34 20.63 13.15 -0.76
CA ILE A 34 20.90 12.71 0.60
C ILE A 34 21.98 11.63 0.62
N GLY A 35 22.96 11.79 1.51
CA GLY A 35 23.89 10.73 1.88
C GLY A 35 23.35 9.93 3.06
N VAL A 36 23.41 8.60 3.00
CA VAL A 36 23.18 7.73 4.16
C VAL A 36 24.53 7.10 4.50
N GLN A 37 25.18 7.64 5.53
CA GLN A 37 26.47 7.13 6.02
C GLN A 37 26.26 5.79 6.69
N ASN A 38 27.24 4.89 6.55
CA ASN A 38 27.19 3.60 7.22
C ASN A 38 27.03 3.77 8.74
N PHE A 39 26.03 3.11 9.30
CA PHE A 39 25.74 3.18 10.72
C PHE A 39 26.82 2.40 11.47
N ALA A 40 27.33 2.95 12.57
CA ALA A 40 28.40 2.31 13.33
C ALA A 40 27.95 1.00 14.01
N ASN A 41 28.91 0.06 14.17
CA ASN A 41 28.83 -1.27 14.81
C ASN A 41 28.24 -2.42 13.97
N SER A 42 28.52 -3.67 14.35
CA SER A 42 28.33 -4.89 13.56
C SER A 42 26.88 -5.35 13.30
N ASN A 43 25.84 -4.60 13.70
CA ASN A 43 24.43 -4.96 13.51
C ASN A 43 23.63 -3.88 12.74
N SER A 44 24.32 -3.01 12.02
CA SER A 44 23.71 -1.83 11.41
C SER A 44 23.26 -2.00 9.96
N ALA A 45 23.88 -2.91 9.21
CA ALA A 45 23.70 -3.02 7.76
C ALA A 45 22.22 -3.21 7.35
N GLU A 46 21.49 -4.09 8.04
CA GLU A 46 20.08 -4.34 7.72
C GLU A 46 19.21 -3.08 7.90
N LEU A 47 19.38 -2.35 9.01
CA LEU A 47 18.62 -1.12 9.28
C LEU A 47 18.94 -0.05 8.25
N GLU A 48 20.22 0.08 7.91
CA GLU A 48 20.73 1.06 6.96
C GLU A 48 20.23 0.79 5.53
N ASP A 49 20.23 -0.47 5.09
CA ASP A 49 19.71 -0.87 3.79
C ASP A 49 18.21 -0.59 3.69
N ILE A 50 17.44 -0.85 4.76
CA ILE A 50 16.01 -0.49 4.79
C ILE A 50 15.83 1.02 4.65
N VAL A 51 16.58 1.84 5.39
CA VAL A 51 16.46 3.30 5.30
C VAL A 51 16.84 3.82 3.90
N ARG A 52 17.89 3.27 3.29
CA ARG A 52 18.26 3.62 1.90
C ARG A 52 17.14 3.25 0.94
N ASN A 53 16.63 2.02 1.05
CA ASN A 53 15.57 1.52 0.19
C ASN A 53 14.30 2.35 0.32
N ASP A 54 13.88 2.69 1.54
CA ASP A 54 12.71 3.55 1.80
C ASP A 54 12.86 4.93 1.15
N LEU A 55 13.98 5.61 1.38
CA LEU A 55 14.20 6.94 0.84
C LEU A 55 14.26 6.90 -0.70
N HIS A 56 14.94 5.90 -1.27
CA HIS A 56 14.97 5.68 -2.71
C HIS A 56 13.57 5.40 -3.28
N PHE A 57 12.83 4.51 -2.64
CA PHE A 57 11.47 4.10 -2.98
C PHE A 57 10.48 5.26 -2.94
N SER A 58 10.69 6.28 -2.11
CA SER A 58 9.80 7.45 -2.16
C SER A 58 9.85 8.22 -3.49
N GLY A 59 10.92 8.04 -4.26
CA GLY A 59 11.28 8.82 -5.45
C GLY A 59 11.50 10.31 -5.19
N GLN A 60 11.42 10.76 -3.94
CA GLN A 60 11.74 12.13 -3.54
C GLN A 60 13.23 12.32 -3.24
N PHE A 61 13.99 11.24 -3.05
CA PHE A 61 15.41 11.31 -2.69
C PHE A 61 16.32 10.71 -3.75
N ARG A 62 17.45 11.37 -3.97
CA ARG A 62 18.58 10.83 -4.71
C ARG A 62 19.67 10.46 -3.72
N LEU A 63 19.92 9.16 -3.58
CA LEU A 63 21.00 8.67 -2.73
C LEU A 63 22.35 9.05 -3.32
N ILE A 64 23.19 9.70 -2.52
CA ILE A 64 24.57 10.01 -2.85
C ILE A 64 25.45 8.88 -2.31
N PRO A 65 26.31 8.27 -3.15
CA PRO A 65 27.25 7.25 -2.68
C PRO A 65 28.25 7.81 -1.66
N GLU A 66 28.70 6.98 -0.72
CA GLU A 66 29.69 7.39 0.28
C GLU A 66 31.03 7.76 -0.38
N PRO A 67 31.56 8.97 -0.15
CA PRO A 67 32.84 9.38 -0.74
C PRO A 67 33.99 8.56 -0.15
N ALA A 68 34.80 7.96 -1.02
CA ALA A 68 35.94 7.15 -0.62
C ALA A 68 36.95 7.94 0.23
N GLY A 69 37.46 7.32 1.30
CA GLY A 69 38.47 7.93 2.18
C GLY A 69 38.00 9.14 2.99
N SER A 70 36.69 9.44 3.02
CA SER A 70 36.13 10.61 3.71
C SER A 70 36.09 10.48 5.23
N GLY A 71 36.15 9.25 5.76
CA GLY A 71 35.92 9.00 7.19
C GLY A 71 34.56 9.51 7.70
N GLY A 72 33.59 9.72 6.80
CA GLY A 72 32.28 10.28 7.14
C GLY A 72 32.23 11.80 7.31
N ALA A 73 33.27 12.54 6.90
CA ALA A 73 33.30 14.00 7.05
C ALA A 73 32.22 14.69 6.21
N ILE A 74 31.41 15.56 6.83
CA ILE A 74 30.32 16.28 6.17
C ILE A 74 30.78 17.13 4.97
N PRO A 75 31.92 17.83 5.01
CA PRO A 75 32.42 18.54 3.82
C PRO A 75 32.66 17.62 2.61
N SER A 76 33.09 16.38 2.82
CA SER A 76 33.29 15.42 1.73
C SER A 76 31.96 15.00 1.11
N TRP A 77 30.94 14.75 1.92
CA TRP A 77 29.57 14.49 1.46
C TRP A 77 28.99 15.68 0.68
N ARG A 78 29.23 16.90 1.16
CA ARG A 78 28.82 18.13 0.46
C ARG A 78 29.47 18.23 -0.91
N SER A 79 30.78 17.98 -1.00
CA SER A 79 31.53 17.97 -2.26
C SER A 79 31.06 16.88 -3.23
N ALA A 80 30.56 15.76 -2.72
CA ALA A 80 29.94 14.70 -3.53
C ALA A 80 28.49 15.02 -3.97
N GLY A 81 27.94 16.17 -3.56
CA GLY A 81 26.64 16.66 -4.00
C GLY A 81 25.48 16.33 -3.05
N ALA A 82 25.74 15.90 -1.81
CA ALA A 82 24.70 15.77 -0.80
C ALA A 82 24.28 17.14 -0.24
N ASP A 83 22.98 17.35 -0.08
CA ASP A 83 22.42 18.49 0.66
C ASP A 83 22.20 18.13 2.13
N SER A 84 21.94 16.85 2.42
CA SER A 84 21.78 16.32 3.77
C SER A 84 22.52 14.99 3.95
N VAL A 85 22.90 14.68 5.19
CA VAL A 85 23.54 13.41 5.55
C VAL A 85 22.85 12.82 6.76
N LEU A 86 22.36 11.59 6.63
CA LEU A 86 21.92 10.75 7.73
C LEU A 86 23.10 9.89 8.20
N LYS A 87 23.35 9.88 9.50
CA LYS A 87 24.29 8.98 10.15
C LYS A 87 23.67 8.38 11.40
N GLY A 88 24.21 7.25 11.85
CA GLY A 88 23.70 6.61 13.06
C GLY A 88 24.60 5.53 13.62
N SER A 89 24.10 4.85 14.65
CA SER A 89 24.77 3.75 15.32
C SER A 89 23.75 2.78 15.89
N VAL A 90 24.10 1.49 15.89
CA VAL A 90 23.29 0.42 16.50
C VAL A 90 24.15 -0.28 17.54
N THR A 91 23.92 0.00 18.82
CA THR A 91 24.76 -0.52 19.92
C THR A 91 24.02 -1.59 20.71
N PRO A 92 24.53 -2.83 20.83
CA PRO A 92 23.91 -3.84 21.69
C PRO A 92 23.95 -3.39 23.16
N ILE A 93 22.81 -3.43 23.84
CA ILE A 93 22.68 -3.13 25.28
C ILE A 93 22.19 -4.34 26.11
N GLY A 94 22.16 -5.51 25.49
CA GLY A 94 21.75 -6.78 26.07
C GLY A 94 21.63 -7.87 25.01
N ALA A 95 21.22 -9.08 25.41
CA ALA A 95 21.19 -10.25 24.51
C ALA A 95 20.27 -10.08 23.28
N ASN A 96 19.22 -9.26 23.38
CA ASN A 96 18.28 -9.02 22.29
C ASN A 96 17.76 -7.58 22.25
N ARG A 97 18.52 -6.63 22.78
CA ARG A 97 18.15 -5.21 22.83
C ARG A 97 19.27 -4.33 22.28
N PHE A 98 18.86 -3.29 21.56
CA PHE A 98 19.76 -2.36 20.90
C PHE A 98 19.39 -0.92 21.27
N ASP A 99 20.41 -0.11 21.52
CA ASP A 99 20.33 1.35 21.54
C ASP A 99 20.66 1.84 20.13
N VAL A 100 19.66 2.40 19.45
CA VAL A 100 19.78 2.92 18.08
C VAL A 100 19.73 4.43 18.14
N ARG A 101 20.74 5.08 17.59
CA ARG A 101 20.82 6.55 17.51
C ARG A 101 21.00 6.96 16.06
N PHE A 102 20.35 8.03 15.68
CA PHE A 102 20.59 8.64 14.37
C PHE A 102 20.59 10.17 14.47
N GLU A 103 21.31 10.79 13.55
CA GLU A 103 21.41 12.23 13.36
C GLU A 103 21.27 12.55 11.88
N LEU A 104 20.38 13.47 11.55
CA LEU A 104 20.23 14.07 10.23
C LEU A 104 20.89 15.45 10.25
N LEU A 105 21.83 15.66 9.34
CA LEU A 105 22.67 16.86 9.26
C LEU A 105 22.44 17.58 7.92
N ASP A 106 22.46 18.91 7.97
CA ASP A 106 22.41 19.80 6.81
C ASP A 106 23.83 20.00 6.25
N ALA A 107 24.18 19.28 5.19
CA ALA A 107 25.50 19.34 4.58
C ALA A 107 25.74 20.69 3.86
N ALA A 108 24.67 21.32 3.38
CA ALA A 108 24.74 22.65 2.77
C ALA A 108 25.02 23.76 3.81
N ALA A 109 24.58 23.57 5.06
CA ALA A 109 24.83 24.47 6.19
C ALA A 109 25.92 23.95 7.14
N GLN A 110 27.06 23.49 6.59
CA GLN A 110 28.25 23.09 7.36
C GLN A 110 27.99 22.02 8.43
N GLY A 111 27.05 21.11 8.20
CA GLY A 111 26.72 20.03 9.13
C GLY A 111 25.81 20.44 10.29
N ARG A 112 25.03 21.51 10.16
CA ARG A 112 24.03 21.90 11.16
C ARG A 112 23.07 20.74 11.44
N LEU A 113 22.84 20.44 12.72
CA LEU A 113 21.92 19.38 13.13
C LEU A 113 20.46 19.74 12.80
N LEU A 114 19.79 18.85 12.06
CA LEU A 114 18.36 18.97 11.70
C LEU A 114 17.47 18.16 12.63
N LEU A 115 17.91 16.94 12.99
CA LEU A 115 17.18 15.98 13.80
C LEU A 115 18.19 15.02 14.46
N ALA A 116 18.00 14.72 15.75
CA ALA A 116 18.74 13.66 16.45
C ALA A 116 17.78 12.92 17.39
N LYS A 117 17.80 11.59 17.37
CA LYS A 117 16.96 10.76 18.23
C LYS A 117 17.65 9.48 18.68
N ASN A 118 17.13 8.90 19.76
CA ASN A 118 17.55 7.62 20.29
C ASN A 118 16.34 6.71 20.56
N TYR A 119 16.53 5.40 20.39
CA TYR A 119 15.51 4.39 20.62
C TYR A 119 16.15 3.15 21.25
N GLN A 120 15.39 2.49 22.12
CA GLN A 120 15.76 1.19 22.66
C GLN A 120 14.73 0.16 22.23
N VAL A 121 15.17 -0.79 21.40
CA VAL A 121 14.28 -1.75 20.74
C VAL A 121 14.78 -3.17 20.85
N GLY A 122 13.87 -4.14 20.72
CA GLY A 122 14.21 -5.54 20.55
C GLY A 122 14.74 -5.82 19.14
N ARG A 123 15.42 -6.96 18.93
CA ARG A 123 15.84 -7.39 17.58
C ARG A 123 14.67 -7.47 16.59
N ALA A 124 13.50 -7.93 17.05
CA ALA A 124 12.31 -8.08 16.21
C ALA A 124 11.74 -6.74 15.71
N ASP A 125 12.05 -5.64 16.40
CA ASP A 125 11.53 -4.31 16.09
C ASP A 125 12.52 -3.44 15.32
N LEU A 126 13.75 -3.92 15.06
CA LEU A 126 14.79 -3.16 14.35
C LEU A 126 14.32 -2.71 12.96
N ARG A 127 13.61 -3.58 12.25
CA ARG A 127 13.05 -3.29 10.93
C ARG A 127 11.95 -2.23 11.00
N ALA A 128 11.01 -2.37 11.93
CA ALA A 128 9.96 -1.37 12.13
C ALA A 128 10.57 -0.01 12.53
N LEU A 129 11.64 -0.02 13.33
CA LEU A 129 12.38 1.18 13.66
C LEU A 129 13.08 1.78 12.44
N ALA A 130 13.65 0.97 11.54
CA ALA A 130 14.27 1.47 10.31
C ALA A 130 13.27 2.27 9.46
N HIS A 131 12.07 1.72 9.21
CA HIS A 131 10.99 2.43 8.54
C HIS A 131 10.55 3.70 9.28
N HIS A 132 10.49 3.63 10.62
CA HIS A 132 10.17 4.80 11.41
C HIS A 132 11.22 5.91 11.24
N ILE A 133 12.52 5.58 11.28
CA ILE A 133 13.61 6.53 11.01
C ILE A 133 13.46 7.15 9.62
N SER A 134 13.14 6.35 8.60
CA SER A 134 12.85 6.83 7.25
C SER A 134 11.69 7.83 7.25
N ASP A 135 10.61 7.55 7.98
CA ASP A 135 9.44 8.45 8.08
C ASP A 135 9.82 9.80 8.71
N GLU A 136 10.66 9.79 9.74
CA GLU A 136 11.12 11.00 10.41
C GLU A 136 12.06 11.84 9.55
N VAL A 137 12.98 11.18 8.83
CA VAL A 137 13.89 11.84 7.87
C VAL A 137 13.09 12.44 6.72
N TYR A 138 12.17 11.66 6.14
CA TYR A 138 11.28 12.11 5.08
C TYR A 138 10.47 13.32 5.51
N GLN A 139 9.83 13.27 6.68
CA GLN A 139 9.04 14.38 7.18
C GLN A 139 9.88 15.60 7.50
N LYS A 140 11.08 15.42 8.03
CA LYS A 140 11.96 16.55 8.34
C LYS A 140 12.39 17.31 7.08
N LEU A 141 12.65 16.60 5.98
CA LEU A 141 13.18 17.19 4.75
C LEU A 141 12.08 17.67 3.78
N THR A 142 10.93 16.99 3.75
CA THR A 142 9.84 17.30 2.82
C THR A 142 8.69 18.09 3.46
N GLY A 143 8.55 18.05 4.78
CA GLY A 143 7.40 18.58 5.51
C GLY A 143 6.16 17.67 5.49
N GLU A 144 6.20 16.54 4.78
CA GLU A 144 5.10 15.60 4.63
C GLU A 144 5.36 14.31 5.39
N ARG A 145 4.33 13.65 5.92
CA ARG A 145 4.52 12.39 6.65
C ARG A 145 4.92 11.26 5.67
N GLY A 146 5.98 10.51 6.01
CA GLY A 146 6.41 9.33 5.27
C GLY A 146 5.42 8.16 5.41
N VAL A 147 5.50 7.18 4.50
CA VAL A 147 4.60 6.02 4.46
C VAL A 147 5.34 4.70 4.70
N PHE A 148 6.58 4.73 5.17
CA PHE A 148 7.42 3.53 5.25
C PHE A 148 6.96 2.60 6.38
N SER A 149 6.40 3.14 7.46
CA SER A 149 5.80 2.34 8.55
C SER A 149 4.38 1.84 8.24
N THR A 150 3.89 1.98 7.00
CA THR A 150 2.57 1.48 6.60
C THR A 150 2.66 0.04 6.12
N ARG A 151 1.50 -0.56 5.85
CA ARG A 151 1.36 -1.93 5.35
C ARG A 151 0.53 -1.96 4.08
N ILE A 152 0.65 -3.07 3.36
CA ILE A 152 -0.21 -3.39 2.22
C ILE A 152 -0.95 -4.69 2.50
N ALA A 153 -2.19 -4.74 2.04
CA ALA A 153 -2.95 -5.97 1.91
C ALA A 153 -3.10 -6.30 0.43
N TYR A 154 -3.09 -7.58 0.08
CA TYR A 154 -3.29 -8.03 -1.30
C TYR A 154 -3.81 -9.47 -1.32
N VAL A 155 -4.35 -9.88 -2.46
CA VAL A 155 -4.76 -11.27 -2.69
C VAL A 155 -3.69 -11.98 -3.52
N LEU A 156 -3.08 -13.02 -2.95
CA LEU A 156 -2.17 -13.92 -3.64
C LEU A 156 -2.97 -15.09 -4.22
N VAL A 157 -2.77 -15.37 -5.51
CA VAL A 157 -3.40 -16.47 -6.24
C VAL A 157 -2.34 -17.45 -6.72
N GLN A 158 -2.38 -18.66 -6.19
CA GLN A 158 -1.47 -19.73 -6.57
C GLN A 158 -2.25 -20.81 -7.31
N ARG A 159 -1.86 -21.10 -8.55
CA ARG A 159 -2.52 -22.11 -9.39
C ARG A 159 -1.64 -23.34 -9.53
N SER A 160 -2.23 -24.52 -9.36
CA SER A 160 -1.59 -25.83 -9.53
C SER A 160 -2.56 -26.76 -10.26
N GLY A 161 -2.34 -26.91 -11.57
CA GLY A 161 -3.31 -27.57 -12.46
C GLY A 161 -4.66 -26.83 -12.44
N GLU A 162 -5.74 -27.57 -12.19
CA GLU A 162 -7.10 -27.01 -12.07
C GLU A 162 -7.40 -26.40 -10.69
N ARG A 163 -6.49 -26.54 -9.71
CA ARG A 163 -6.70 -26.05 -8.35
C ARG A 163 -6.13 -24.64 -8.21
N SER A 164 -6.91 -23.77 -7.58
CA SER A 164 -6.48 -22.43 -7.17
C SER A 164 -6.48 -22.31 -5.66
N ARG A 165 -5.50 -21.59 -5.12
CA ARG A 165 -5.42 -21.19 -3.72
C ARG A 165 -5.35 -19.68 -3.66
N TYR A 166 -6.29 -19.07 -2.94
CA TYR A 166 -6.39 -17.65 -2.71
C TYR A 166 -5.97 -17.36 -1.26
N SER A 167 -5.07 -16.39 -1.07
CA SER A 167 -4.67 -15.95 0.27
C SER A 167 -4.78 -14.44 0.37
N LEU A 168 -5.46 -13.93 1.40
CA LEU A 168 -5.39 -12.53 1.79
C LEU A 168 -4.14 -12.34 2.62
N GLU A 169 -3.15 -11.66 2.07
CA GLU A 169 -1.86 -11.39 2.68
C GLU A 169 -1.81 -9.96 3.20
N VAL A 170 -1.09 -9.76 4.32
CA VAL A 170 -0.68 -8.44 4.83
C VAL A 170 0.83 -8.43 4.97
N ALA A 171 1.48 -7.41 4.41
CA ALA A 171 2.93 -7.23 4.46
C ALA A 171 3.28 -5.79 4.82
N ASP A 172 4.55 -5.53 5.17
CA ASP A 172 5.10 -4.17 5.19
C ASP A 172 4.96 -3.53 3.81
N VAL A 173 5.03 -2.20 3.72
CA VAL A 173 4.77 -1.46 2.47
C VAL A 173 5.69 -1.87 1.31
N ASP A 174 6.90 -2.30 1.61
CA ASP A 174 7.86 -2.80 0.64
C ASP A 174 7.64 -4.28 0.28
N GLY A 175 6.70 -4.97 0.93
CA GLY A 175 6.33 -6.36 0.68
C GLY A 175 7.01 -7.39 1.59
N TYR A 176 7.84 -6.95 2.54
CA TYR A 176 8.47 -7.85 3.51
C TYR A 176 7.48 -8.38 4.56
N GLY A 177 7.85 -9.50 5.20
CA GLY A 177 7.11 -10.07 6.32
C GLY A 177 5.63 -10.41 6.07
N PRO A 178 5.26 -10.97 4.90
CA PRO A 178 3.86 -11.22 4.59
C PRO A 178 3.22 -12.28 5.52
N GLN A 179 2.00 -12.00 5.96
CA GLN A 179 1.18 -12.84 6.82
C GLN A 179 -0.19 -13.13 6.17
N SER A 180 -0.54 -14.41 6.04
CA SER A 180 -1.85 -14.82 5.51
C SER A 180 -2.94 -14.69 6.59
N LEU A 181 -3.92 -13.81 6.37
CA LEU A 181 -5.07 -13.63 7.26
C LEU A 181 -6.24 -14.59 6.94
N LEU A 182 -6.37 -14.95 5.66
CA LEU A 182 -7.41 -15.83 5.14
C LEU A 182 -6.84 -16.64 3.99
N ILE A 183 -7.09 -17.94 3.99
CA ILE A 183 -6.69 -18.88 2.93
C ILE A 183 -7.95 -19.62 2.50
N SER A 184 -8.18 -19.69 1.19
CA SER A 184 -9.39 -20.26 0.61
C SER A 184 -9.09 -20.97 -0.71
N SER A 185 -9.85 -22.01 -1.04
CA SER A 185 -9.87 -22.60 -2.39
C SER A 185 -10.74 -21.80 -3.37
N GLU A 186 -11.55 -20.89 -2.84
CA GLU A 186 -12.43 -19.98 -3.57
C GLU A 186 -11.91 -18.54 -3.53
N PRO A 187 -12.30 -17.68 -4.48
CA PRO A 187 -11.84 -16.30 -4.54
C PRO A 187 -12.00 -15.51 -3.23
N ILE A 188 -11.03 -14.63 -3.01
CA ILE A 188 -11.08 -13.55 -2.02
C ILE A 188 -10.93 -12.25 -2.81
N MET A 189 -11.73 -11.23 -2.49
CA MET A 189 -11.77 -9.99 -3.28
C MET A 189 -11.90 -8.75 -2.39
N SER A 190 -11.48 -7.61 -2.95
CA SER A 190 -11.74 -6.27 -2.44
C SER A 190 -11.41 -6.09 -0.96
N PRO A 191 -10.15 -6.35 -0.52
CA PRO A 191 -9.74 -6.02 0.83
C PRO A 191 -9.83 -4.50 1.06
N SER A 192 -10.27 -4.10 2.25
CA SER A 192 -10.39 -2.71 2.66
C SER A 192 -9.99 -2.55 4.12
N TRP A 193 -8.99 -1.71 4.38
CA TRP A 193 -8.51 -1.43 5.73
C TRP A 193 -9.49 -0.56 6.53
N SER A 194 -9.65 -0.88 7.81
CA SER A 194 -10.26 0.04 8.77
C SER A 194 -9.38 1.29 8.93
N PRO A 195 -9.94 2.45 9.30
CA PRO A 195 -9.18 3.70 9.42
C PRO A 195 -8.06 3.67 10.47
N ASP A 196 -8.17 2.78 11.45
CA ASP A 196 -7.16 2.53 12.49
C ASP A 196 -6.12 1.46 12.10
N GLY A 197 -6.26 0.83 10.93
CA GLY A 197 -5.36 -0.20 10.43
C GLY A 197 -5.43 -1.54 11.18
N ARG A 198 -6.41 -1.74 12.07
CA ARG A 198 -6.49 -2.97 12.89
C ARG A 198 -7.30 -4.09 12.25
N GLN A 199 -8.12 -3.77 11.27
CA GLN A 199 -9.06 -4.71 10.66
C GLN A 199 -9.07 -4.57 9.13
N ILE A 200 -9.39 -5.66 8.44
CA ILE A 200 -9.61 -5.68 7.00
C ILE A 200 -11.00 -6.25 6.73
N ALA A 201 -11.82 -5.51 5.98
CA ALA A 201 -13.04 -6.04 5.38
C ALA A 201 -12.69 -6.67 4.03
N CYS A 202 -13.27 -7.82 3.71
CA CYS A 202 -13.06 -8.48 2.42
C CYS A 202 -14.28 -9.31 2.00
N VAL A 203 -14.34 -9.65 0.72
CA VAL A 203 -15.32 -10.61 0.18
C VAL A 203 -14.68 -12.00 0.13
N SER A 204 -15.36 -13.00 0.68
CA SER A 204 -14.97 -14.42 0.58
C SER A 204 -16.06 -15.22 -0.13
N PHE A 205 -15.63 -16.17 -0.95
CA PHE A 205 -16.50 -17.12 -1.67
C PHE A 205 -16.42 -18.55 -1.10
N GLU A 206 -15.81 -18.76 0.08
CA GLU A 206 -15.57 -20.09 0.70
C GLU A 206 -16.82 -21.00 0.75
N ARG A 207 -18.03 -20.41 0.82
CA ARG A 207 -19.31 -21.14 0.81
C ARG A 207 -20.01 -21.16 -0.56
N LYS A 208 -19.26 -21.01 -1.64
CA LYS A 208 -19.77 -20.91 -3.03
C LYS A 208 -20.77 -19.77 -3.24
N ARG A 209 -20.75 -18.77 -2.35
CA ARG A 209 -21.54 -17.54 -2.42
C ARG A 209 -20.71 -16.38 -1.85
N ALA A 210 -20.95 -15.17 -2.34
CA ALA A 210 -20.24 -13.98 -1.86
C ALA A 210 -20.69 -13.61 -0.43
N GLN A 211 -19.73 -13.46 0.47
CA GLN A 211 -19.95 -13.03 1.85
C GLN A 211 -18.94 -11.95 2.23
N ILE A 212 -19.37 -10.94 2.99
CA ILE A 212 -18.47 -9.90 3.49
C ILE A 212 -18.08 -10.23 4.93
N PHE A 213 -16.78 -10.31 5.18
CA PHE A 213 -16.20 -10.49 6.51
C PHE A 213 -15.35 -9.29 6.90
N ILE A 214 -15.23 -9.06 8.21
CA ILE A 214 -14.19 -8.23 8.81
C ILE A 214 -13.24 -9.16 9.58
N ILE A 215 -11.94 -8.98 9.36
CA ILE A 215 -10.87 -9.80 9.92
C ILE A 215 -9.97 -8.88 10.77
N ASP A 216 -9.75 -9.25 12.03
CA ASP A 216 -8.76 -8.61 12.88
C ASP A 216 -7.34 -9.00 12.45
N VAL A 217 -6.49 -8.01 12.18
CA VAL A 217 -5.16 -8.22 11.58
C VAL A 217 -4.22 -8.93 12.56
N ALA A 218 -4.33 -8.66 13.86
CA ALA A 218 -3.44 -9.23 14.86
C ALA A 218 -3.78 -10.69 15.22
N SER A 219 -5.07 -11.01 15.28
CA SER A 219 -5.55 -12.32 15.76
C SER A 219 -6.11 -13.23 14.66
N GLY A 220 -6.38 -12.70 13.46
CA GLY A 220 -7.07 -13.42 12.38
C GLY A 220 -8.55 -13.70 12.66
N ARG A 221 -9.10 -13.21 13.78
CA ARG A 221 -10.51 -13.41 14.15
C ARG A 221 -11.43 -12.77 13.12
N ARG A 222 -12.47 -13.49 12.71
CA ARG A 222 -13.40 -13.07 11.65
C ARG A 222 -14.79 -12.78 12.22
N ARG A 223 -15.43 -11.75 11.67
CA ARG A 223 -16.83 -11.40 11.91
C ARG A 223 -17.56 -11.29 10.58
N LEU A 224 -18.66 -12.03 10.44
CA LEU A 224 -19.54 -11.91 9.27
C LEU A 224 -20.27 -10.57 9.32
N VAL A 225 -20.36 -9.87 8.18
CA VAL A 225 -21.09 -8.60 8.02
C VAL A 225 -22.36 -8.81 7.20
N THR A 226 -22.25 -9.42 6.02
CA THR A 226 -23.40 -9.70 5.15
C THR A 226 -23.25 -11.02 4.40
N ASP A 227 -24.39 -11.69 4.15
CA ASP A 227 -24.47 -12.93 3.37
C ASP A 227 -25.82 -13.10 2.64
N PHE A 228 -26.35 -12.01 2.06
CA PHE A 228 -27.61 -12.04 1.33
C PHE A 228 -27.52 -12.87 0.04
N PRO A 229 -28.64 -13.37 -0.52
CA PRO A 229 -28.65 -13.91 -1.88
C PRO A 229 -28.13 -12.89 -2.91
N GLY A 230 -27.34 -13.36 -3.87
CA GLY A 230 -26.74 -12.54 -4.91
C GLY A 230 -25.38 -11.95 -4.53
N ILE A 231 -25.08 -10.77 -5.07
CA ILE A 231 -23.82 -10.05 -4.86
C ILE A 231 -23.78 -9.47 -3.44
N ASN A 232 -22.68 -9.73 -2.75
CA ASN A 232 -22.25 -9.04 -1.53
C ASN A 232 -20.79 -8.64 -1.78
N GLY A 233 -20.52 -7.36 -2.03
CA GLY A 233 -19.23 -6.94 -2.55
C GLY A 233 -18.75 -5.57 -2.12
N ALA A 234 -17.52 -5.26 -2.54
CA ALA A 234 -16.86 -3.96 -2.44
C ALA A 234 -17.07 -3.24 -1.09
N PRO A 235 -16.63 -3.84 0.03
CA PRO A 235 -16.70 -3.18 1.32
C PRO A 235 -15.78 -1.95 1.37
N ALA A 236 -16.24 -0.87 1.98
CA ALA A 236 -15.44 0.33 2.24
C ALA A 236 -15.78 0.93 3.60
N TRP A 237 -14.75 1.18 4.41
CA TRP A 237 -14.92 1.75 5.74
C TRP A 237 -15.28 3.24 5.70
N SER A 238 -16.16 3.66 6.60
CA SER A 238 -16.31 5.07 6.92
C SER A 238 -15.03 5.59 7.59
N PRO A 239 -14.66 6.87 7.43
CA PRO A 239 -13.44 7.42 8.02
C PRO A 239 -13.41 7.38 9.55
N ASP A 240 -14.58 7.33 10.20
CA ASP A 240 -14.72 7.19 11.65
C ASP A 240 -14.75 5.72 12.13
N GLY A 241 -14.70 4.75 11.22
CA GLY A 241 -14.69 3.32 11.51
C GLY A 241 -16.01 2.74 12.02
N ARG A 242 -17.10 3.50 12.03
CA ARG A 242 -18.39 3.07 12.61
C ARG A 242 -19.29 2.34 11.61
N GLU A 243 -19.09 2.56 10.33
CA GLU A 243 -19.91 1.99 9.27
C GLU A 243 -19.06 1.34 8.18
N LEU A 244 -19.69 0.41 7.45
CA LEU A 244 -19.17 -0.15 6.21
C LEU A 244 -20.17 0.15 5.09
N ALA A 245 -19.72 0.83 4.04
CA ALA A 245 -20.43 0.85 2.76
C ALA A 245 -20.20 -0.49 2.06
N VAL A 246 -21.26 -1.10 1.53
CA VAL A 246 -21.24 -2.41 0.85
C VAL A 246 -22.13 -2.39 -0.37
N VAL A 247 -21.88 -3.28 -1.31
CA VAL A 247 -22.69 -3.47 -2.52
C VAL A 247 -23.51 -4.73 -2.39
N LEU A 248 -24.84 -4.60 -2.48
CA LEU A 248 -25.77 -5.72 -2.42
C LEU A 248 -26.68 -5.75 -3.64
N SER A 249 -26.93 -6.93 -4.19
CA SER A 249 -27.94 -7.14 -5.25
C SER A 249 -29.24 -7.78 -4.71
N LYS A 250 -29.48 -7.71 -3.40
CA LYS A 250 -30.62 -8.35 -2.74
C LYS A 250 -32.00 -7.81 -3.18
N THR A 251 -32.04 -6.66 -3.85
CA THR A 251 -33.24 -6.01 -4.37
C THR A 251 -33.27 -5.92 -5.91
N GLY A 252 -32.48 -6.74 -6.61
CA GLY A 252 -32.35 -6.69 -8.08
C GLY A 252 -30.95 -6.25 -8.50
N SER A 253 -30.82 -5.10 -9.18
CA SER A 253 -29.50 -4.60 -9.59
C SER A 253 -28.65 -4.17 -8.37
N PRO A 254 -27.31 -4.32 -8.43
CA PRO A 254 -26.41 -3.92 -7.34
C PRO A 254 -26.61 -2.47 -6.90
N LYS A 255 -26.74 -2.28 -5.59
CA LYS A 255 -26.88 -0.97 -4.94
C LYS A 255 -25.97 -0.85 -3.73
N ILE A 256 -25.70 0.39 -3.36
CA ILE A 256 -24.87 0.70 -2.20
C ILE A 256 -25.75 0.79 -0.96
N TYR A 257 -25.29 0.13 0.10
CA TYR A 257 -25.86 0.16 1.44
C TYR A 257 -24.77 0.57 2.43
N THR A 258 -25.14 1.22 3.53
CA THR A 258 -24.26 1.36 4.70
C THR A 258 -24.73 0.41 5.79
N VAL A 259 -23.77 -0.17 6.52
CA VAL A 259 -24.00 -1.09 7.64
C VAL A 259 -23.34 -0.50 8.88
N ASN A 260 -24.12 -0.17 9.89
CA ASN A 260 -23.61 0.23 11.19
C ASN A 260 -23.00 -0.97 11.90
N LEU A 261 -21.73 -0.88 12.29
CA LEU A 261 -20.99 -2.03 12.80
C LEU A 261 -21.31 -2.37 14.27
N ALA A 262 -21.92 -1.45 15.02
CA ALA A 262 -22.28 -1.67 16.42
C ALA A 262 -23.58 -2.45 16.57
N ASN A 263 -24.58 -2.20 15.72
CA ASN A 263 -25.90 -2.81 15.83
C ASN A 263 -26.36 -3.58 14.58
N GLY A 264 -25.58 -3.56 13.49
CA GLY A 264 -25.92 -4.23 12.23
C GLY A 264 -27.01 -3.52 11.40
N GLN A 265 -27.45 -2.33 11.80
CA GLN A 265 -28.47 -1.58 11.08
C GLN A 265 -27.99 -1.24 9.67
N MET A 266 -28.83 -1.50 8.68
CA MET A 266 -28.50 -1.33 7.27
C MET A 266 -29.38 -0.26 6.63
N THR A 267 -28.76 0.65 5.88
CA THR A 267 -29.46 1.73 5.15
C THR A 267 -29.11 1.66 3.67
N GLN A 268 -30.10 1.60 2.78
CA GLN A 268 -29.88 1.71 1.34
C GLN A 268 -29.55 3.16 0.98
N ARG A 269 -28.49 3.37 0.20
CA ARG A 269 -27.97 4.70 -0.16
C ARG A 269 -28.21 5.07 -1.62
N THR A 270 -28.29 4.09 -2.52
CA THR A 270 -28.58 4.32 -3.93
C THR A 270 -29.79 3.53 -4.41
N PHE A 271 -30.45 4.03 -5.46
CA PHE A 271 -31.76 3.56 -5.95
C PHE A 271 -31.79 3.57 -7.49
N GLY A 272 -32.81 2.94 -8.09
CA GLY A 272 -32.99 2.83 -9.55
C GLY A 272 -32.45 1.53 -10.14
N ASP A 273 -32.32 1.45 -11.47
CA ASP A 273 -32.02 0.18 -12.15
C ASP A 273 -30.54 0.02 -12.53
N SER A 274 -29.75 1.09 -12.53
CA SER A 274 -28.32 1.04 -12.85
C SER A 274 -27.52 0.21 -11.85
N ILE A 275 -26.42 -0.40 -12.28
CA ILE A 275 -25.43 -0.96 -11.37
C ILE A 275 -24.73 0.20 -10.67
N ASP A 276 -24.76 0.21 -9.33
CA ASP A 276 -23.96 1.11 -8.50
C ASP A 276 -23.04 0.25 -7.61
N THR A 277 -21.72 0.46 -7.73
CA THR A 277 -20.72 -0.41 -7.11
C THR A 277 -19.45 0.34 -6.70
N GLU A 278 -18.52 -0.35 -6.04
CA GLU A 278 -17.19 0.15 -5.66
C GLU A 278 -17.25 1.48 -4.86
N PRO A 279 -18.06 1.55 -3.78
CA PRO A 279 -18.16 2.75 -2.98
C PRO A 279 -16.83 3.07 -2.28
N ARG A 280 -16.52 4.35 -2.13
CA ARG A 280 -15.48 4.86 -1.23
C ARG A 280 -15.98 6.12 -0.55
N TYR A 281 -15.77 6.25 0.76
CA TYR A 281 -16.08 7.48 1.47
C TYR A 281 -15.14 8.60 1.06
N SER A 282 -15.65 9.83 1.05
CA SER A 282 -14.81 11.02 1.08
C SER A 282 -14.01 11.07 2.40
N PRO A 283 -12.82 11.68 2.43
CA PRO A 283 -12.00 11.76 3.64
C PRO A 283 -12.69 12.45 4.85
N ASP A 284 -13.69 13.31 4.61
CA ASP A 284 -14.51 13.93 5.67
C ASP A 284 -15.74 13.12 6.08
N GLY A 285 -16.01 11.99 5.42
CA GLY A 285 -17.18 11.16 5.68
C GLY A 285 -18.52 11.81 5.29
N GLN A 286 -18.52 12.88 4.49
CA GLN A 286 -19.76 13.57 4.10
C GLN A 286 -20.39 13.02 2.81
N SER A 287 -19.62 12.29 2.00
CA SER A 287 -20.09 11.72 0.74
C SER A 287 -19.52 10.33 0.48
N LEU A 288 -20.16 9.61 -0.44
CA LEU A 288 -19.64 8.40 -1.07
C LEU A 288 -19.36 8.70 -2.54
N ILE A 289 -18.21 8.33 -3.05
CA ILE A 289 -18.02 8.17 -4.50
C ILE A 289 -18.22 6.71 -4.88
N PHE A 290 -18.65 6.46 -6.10
CA PHE A 290 -18.95 5.11 -6.57
C PHE A 290 -18.96 5.03 -8.09
N THR A 291 -18.77 3.82 -8.61
CA THR A 291 -18.89 3.50 -10.04
C THR A 291 -20.35 3.24 -10.39
N SER A 292 -20.85 3.88 -11.46
CA SER A 292 -22.20 3.64 -11.96
C SER A 292 -22.27 3.61 -13.48
N GLY A 293 -23.08 2.69 -14.01
CA GLY A 293 -23.39 2.60 -15.44
C GLY A 293 -24.58 3.45 -15.90
N ARG A 294 -25.13 4.33 -15.04
CA ARG A 294 -26.36 5.08 -15.35
C ARG A 294 -26.26 6.03 -16.54
N GLY A 295 -25.04 6.40 -16.95
CA GLY A 295 -24.76 7.23 -18.11
C GLY A 295 -24.37 6.46 -19.38
N GLY A 296 -24.55 5.13 -19.39
CA GLY A 296 -24.09 4.25 -20.46
C GLY A 296 -22.86 3.44 -20.01
N SER A 297 -21.66 3.99 -20.18
CA SER A 297 -20.44 3.34 -19.67
C SER A 297 -20.22 3.60 -18.18
N PRO A 298 -19.46 2.73 -17.46
CA PRO A 298 -19.09 2.96 -16.07
C PRO A 298 -18.33 4.26 -15.87
N GLN A 299 -18.84 5.09 -14.97
CA GLN A 299 -18.30 6.40 -14.63
C GLN A 299 -18.38 6.62 -13.12
N VAL A 300 -17.60 7.58 -12.60
CA VAL A 300 -17.58 7.90 -11.17
C VAL A 300 -18.64 8.95 -10.86
N TYR A 301 -19.44 8.65 -9.83
CA TYR A 301 -20.47 9.52 -9.28
C TYR A 301 -20.19 9.77 -7.81
N GLN A 302 -20.74 10.86 -7.28
CA GLN A 302 -20.72 11.22 -5.86
C GLN A 302 -22.14 11.30 -5.33
N LEU A 303 -22.37 10.69 -4.16
CA LEU A 303 -23.58 10.74 -3.37
C LEU A 303 -23.32 11.56 -2.10
N SER A 304 -24.09 12.62 -1.88
CA SER A 304 -24.11 13.33 -0.58
C SER A 304 -24.80 12.49 0.48
N LEU A 305 -24.16 12.29 1.64
CA LEU A 305 -24.76 11.49 2.72
C LEU A 305 -25.85 12.22 3.51
N ALA A 306 -25.85 13.56 3.50
CA ALA A 306 -26.86 14.36 4.18
C ALA A 306 -28.17 14.47 3.38
N GLY A 307 -28.08 14.64 2.06
CA GLY A 307 -29.24 14.93 1.20
C GLY A 307 -29.60 13.87 0.19
N GLY A 308 -28.75 12.86 -0.03
CA GLY A 308 -28.99 11.81 -1.03
C GLY A 308 -28.80 12.25 -2.49
N THR A 309 -28.38 13.50 -2.73
CA THR A 309 -28.12 14.02 -4.08
C THR A 309 -26.96 13.28 -4.72
N VAL A 310 -27.14 12.87 -5.98
CA VAL A 310 -26.11 12.23 -6.80
C VAL A 310 -25.66 13.17 -7.93
N SER A 311 -24.35 13.32 -8.11
CA SER A 311 -23.74 14.04 -9.24
C SER A 311 -22.63 13.21 -9.89
N ARG A 312 -22.34 13.44 -11.17
CA ARG A 312 -21.25 12.77 -11.91
C ARG A 312 -19.95 13.56 -11.76
N LEU A 313 -18.84 12.86 -11.53
CA LEU A 313 -17.50 13.45 -11.34
C LEU A 313 -16.59 13.34 -12.58
N THR A 314 -16.71 12.27 -13.36
CA THR A 314 -15.79 11.97 -14.47
C THR A 314 -16.48 12.10 -15.83
N TYR A 315 -15.85 12.82 -16.77
CA TYR A 315 -16.39 13.07 -18.11
C TYR A 315 -15.41 12.75 -19.25
N GLU A 316 -14.13 12.58 -18.94
CA GLU A 316 -13.08 12.15 -19.87
C GLU A 316 -12.88 10.62 -19.79
N GLY A 317 -12.56 9.97 -20.92
CA GLY A 317 -12.40 8.52 -21.03
C GLY A 317 -13.70 7.73 -21.22
N ASN A 318 -13.55 6.53 -21.79
CA ASN A 318 -14.70 5.66 -22.11
C ASN A 318 -15.13 4.76 -20.94
N TYR A 319 -14.33 4.67 -19.86
CA TYR A 319 -14.63 3.91 -18.65
C TYR A 319 -13.82 4.49 -17.47
N ASN A 320 -14.49 4.76 -16.35
CA ASN A 320 -13.87 5.21 -15.11
C ASN A 320 -14.51 4.48 -13.92
N ALA A 321 -13.68 3.81 -13.10
CA ALA A 321 -14.14 2.97 -12.00
C ALA A 321 -13.14 2.92 -10.84
N ARG A 322 -13.49 2.18 -9.77
CA ARG A 322 -12.62 1.92 -8.59
C ARG A 322 -11.97 3.17 -8.01
N ALA A 323 -12.70 4.29 -8.04
CA ALA A 323 -12.13 5.58 -7.69
C ALA A 323 -11.99 5.77 -6.18
N SER A 324 -10.98 6.51 -5.76
CA SER A 324 -10.76 6.95 -4.38
C SER A 324 -10.21 8.37 -4.36
N TRP A 325 -10.57 9.12 -3.32
CA TRP A 325 -9.96 10.41 -3.06
C TRP A 325 -8.55 10.24 -2.54
N THR A 326 -7.65 11.14 -2.93
CA THR A 326 -6.47 11.36 -2.09
C THR A 326 -6.91 11.87 -0.71
N PRO A 327 -6.24 11.50 0.39
CA PRO A 327 -6.56 11.98 1.73
C PRO A 327 -6.70 13.51 1.84
N ASN A 328 -5.88 14.27 1.10
CA ASN A 328 -5.96 15.74 1.03
C ASN A 328 -7.11 16.29 0.13
N LYS A 329 -7.93 15.41 -0.47
CA LYS A 329 -9.03 15.69 -1.40
C LYS A 329 -8.67 16.44 -2.69
N ARG A 330 -7.38 16.57 -2.99
CA ARG A 330 -6.93 17.28 -4.19
C ARG A 330 -7.16 16.49 -5.48
N TYR A 331 -7.02 15.17 -5.42
CA TYR A 331 -7.16 14.31 -6.59
C TYR A 331 -8.19 13.21 -6.37
N LEU A 332 -8.85 12.85 -7.46
CA LEU A 332 -9.61 11.62 -7.62
C LEU A 332 -8.73 10.63 -8.40
N VAL A 333 -8.29 9.57 -7.74
CA VAL A 333 -7.50 8.48 -8.38
C VAL A 333 -8.45 7.38 -8.79
N MET A 334 -8.31 6.86 -10.00
CA MET A 334 -9.26 5.91 -10.58
C MET A 334 -8.61 4.93 -11.54
N LEU A 335 -9.30 3.81 -11.77
CA LEU A 335 -9.09 2.97 -12.93
C LEU A 335 -9.76 3.64 -14.13
N HIS A 336 -8.97 3.94 -15.15
CA HIS A 336 -9.37 4.72 -16.31
C HIS A 336 -9.09 3.92 -17.58
N ARG A 337 -9.94 4.05 -18.60
CA ARG A 337 -9.74 3.40 -19.90
C ARG A 337 -9.95 4.37 -21.05
N GLU A 338 -8.99 4.31 -21.96
CA GLU A 338 -9.06 4.87 -23.30
C GLU A 338 -8.64 3.79 -24.32
N ASP A 339 -8.18 4.17 -25.51
CA ASP A 339 -7.81 3.24 -26.57
C ASP A 339 -6.60 2.36 -26.20
N SER A 340 -5.76 2.81 -25.27
CA SER A 340 -4.57 2.10 -24.77
C SER A 340 -4.86 0.98 -23.78
N GLY A 341 -6.11 0.78 -23.36
CA GLY A 341 -6.50 -0.18 -22.33
C GLY A 341 -6.65 0.44 -20.95
N PHE A 342 -6.61 -0.40 -19.91
CA PHE A 342 -6.83 0.02 -18.53
C PHE A 342 -5.55 0.57 -17.90
N GLN A 343 -5.63 1.78 -17.37
CA GLN A 343 -4.54 2.51 -16.74
C GLN A 343 -5.00 3.15 -15.42
N ILE A 344 -4.05 3.48 -14.56
CA ILE A 344 -4.31 4.28 -13.36
C ILE A 344 -4.23 5.75 -13.78
N ALA A 345 -5.25 6.52 -13.42
CA ALA A 345 -5.28 7.95 -13.69
C ALA A 345 -5.64 8.76 -12.44
N ALA A 346 -5.26 10.04 -12.44
CA ALA A 346 -5.65 11.01 -11.44
C ALA A 346 -6.33 12.21 -12.10
N GLN A 347 -7.43 12.67 -11.52
CA GLN A 347 -8.12 13.91 -11.91
C GLN A 347 -7.97 14.93 -10.77
N GLU A 348 -7.46 16.12 -11.05
CA GLU A 348 -7.47 17.21 -10.05
C GLU A 348 -8.89 17.68 -9.81
N MET A 349 -9.26 17.92 -8.55
CA MET A 349 -10.63 18.23 -8.16
C MET A 349 -10.75 19.66 -7.60
N PRO A 350 -11.81 20.41 -7.95
CA PRO A 350 -12.92 20.00 -8.82
C PRO A 350 -12.63 20.22 -10.32
N GLY A 351 -12.95 19.21 -11.14
CA GLY A 351 -13.10 19.36 -12.61
C GLY A 351 -11.83 19.61 -13.42
N GLY A 352 -10.64 19.35 -12.87
CA GLY A 352 -9.40 19.34 -13.63
C GLY A 352 -9.35 18.21 -14.66
N ARG A 353 -8.37 18.27 -15.56
CA ARG A 353 -8.12 17.24 -16.57
C ARG A 353 -7.74 15.90 -15.94
N VAL A 354 -8.03 14.80 -16.64
CA VAL A 354 -7.53 13.48 -16.29
C VAL A 354 -6.07 13.35 -16.75
N LEU A 355 -5.22 12.88 -15.85
CA LEU A 355 -3.81 12.56 -16.12
C LEU A 355 -3.61 11.05 -15.93
N SER A 356 -3.26 10.35 -17.00
CA SER A 356 -2.81 8.95 -16.91
C SER A 356 -1.46 8.89 -16.21
N LEU A 357 -1.40 8.13 -15.12
CA LEU A 357 -0.19 7.91 -14.34
C LEU A 357 0.62 6.71 -14.85
N THR A 358 -0.05 5.77 -15.52
CA THR A 358 0.55 4.52 -16.00
C THR A 358 0.17 4.28 -17.46
N SER A 359 0.87 3.35 -18.12
CA SER A 359 0.73 3.08 -19.55
C SER A 359 0.71 1.59 -19.93
N SER A 360 0.55 0.68 -18.96
CA SER A 360 0.63 -0.77 -19.22
C SER A 360 -0.58 -1.31 -20.01
N GLY A 361 -1.73 -0.64 -19.91
CA GLY A 361 -3.01 -1.06 -20.50
C GLY A 361 -3.70 -2.24 -19.78
N LEU A 362 -3.08 -2.79 -18.73
CA LEU A 362 -3.53 -3.95 -17.96
C LEU A 362 -3.53 -3.67 -16.44
N ASP A 363 -3.67 -2.40 -16.06
CA ASP A 363 -3.66 -1.99 -14.65
C ASP A 363 -5.02 -2.23 -14.00
N GLU A 364 -4.99 -2.50 -12.69
CA GLU A 364 -6.18 -2.81 -11.93
C GLU A 364 -6.05 -2.30 -10.48
N SER A 365 -7.20 -2.04 -9.85
CA SER A 365 -7.32 -1.90 -8.39
C SER A 365 -6.41 -0.84 -7.73
N PRO A 366 -6.52 0.46 -8.09
CA PRO A 366 -5.73 1.50 -7.44
C PRO A 366 -6.09 1.67 -5.96
N SER A 367 -5.07 1.90 -5.14
CA SER A 367 -5.16 2.24 -3.73
C SER A 367 -4.18 3.35 -3.38
N VAL A 368 -4.71 4.49 -2.93
CA VAL A 368 -3.92 5.67 -2.59
C VAL A 368 -3.24 5.50 -1.22
N ALA A 369 -1.98 5.90 -1.13
CA ALA A 369 -1.22 5.97 0.12
C ALA A 369 -1.72 7.10 1.04
N PRO A 370 -1.56 6.97 2.36
CA PRO A 370 -2.10 7.95 3.32
C PRO A 370 -1.41 9.33 3.27
N ASN A 371 -0.28 9.47 2.57
CA ASN A 371 0.37 10.76 2.30
C ASN A 371 -0.12 11.46 1.02
N SER A 372 -1.08 10.88 0.28
CA SER A 372 -1.59 11.40 -1.00
C SER A 372 -0.58 11.45 -2.16
N ARG A 373 0.60 10.84 -2.02
CA ARG A 373 1.66 10.93 -3.05
C ARG A 373 1.81 9.69 -3.92
N LEU A 374 1.50 8.53 -3.39
CA LEU A 374 1.71 7.25 -4.07
C LEU A 374 0.39 6.54 -4.27
N VAL A 375 0.31 5.76 -5.34
CA VAL A 375 -0.81 4.88 -5.66
C VAL A 375 -0.25 3.48 -5.86
N LEU A 376 -0.69 2.53 -5.05
CA LEU A 376 -0.46 1.10 -5.24
C LEU A 376 -1.53 0.53 -6.18
N TYR A 377 -1.13 -0.34 -7.09
CA TYR A 377 -2.03 -1.00 -8.03
C TYR A 377 -1.48 -2.38 -8.41
N ALA A 378 -2.35 -3.21 -8.99
CA ALA A 378 -1.94 -4.47 -9.61
C ALA A 378 -1.79 -4.28 -11.12
N THR A 379 -0.84 -4.97 -11.72
CA THR A 379 -0.61 -4.95 -13.17
C THR A 379 -0.04 -6.28 -13.64
N ARG A 380 0.19 -6.45 -14.95
CA ARG A 380 0.82 -7.64 -15.50
C ARG A 380 2.25 -7.38 -15.93
N PHE A 381 3.16 -8.26 -15.54
CA PHE A 381 4.54 -8.28 -15.97
C PHE A 381 4.98 -9.70 -16.30
N HIS A 382 5.45 -9.94 -17.54
CA HIS A 382 5.76 -11.28 -18.06
C HIS A 382 4.66 -12.32 -17.75
N ASP A 383 3.41 -11.95 -18.07
CA ASP A 383 2.21 -12.76 -17.85
C ASP A 383 1.87 -13.10 -16.39
N LYS A 384 2.57 -12.51 -15.42
CA LYS A 384 2.27 -12.63 -13.99
C LYS A 384 1.61 -11.37 -13.43
N GLY A 385 0.65 -11.55 -12.54
CA GLY A 385 0.08 -10.47 -11.73
C GLY A 385 1.10 -9.99 -10.69
N VAL A 386 1.47 -8.72 -10.75
CA VAL A 386 2.43 -8.09 -9.85
C VAL A 386 1.86 -6.83 -9.24
N LEU A 387 2.40 -6.43 -8.08
CA LEU A 387 2.10 -5.14 -7.49
C LEU A 387 3.09 -4.09 -7.98
N SER A 388 2.58 -2.91 -8.25
CA SER A 388 3.37 -1.75 -8.65
C SER A 388 2.85 -0.51 -7.93
N MET A 389 3.71 0.48 -7.82
CA MET A 389 3.38 1.78 -7.27
C MET A 389 3.76 2.87 -8.26
N VAL A 390 2.98 3.94 -8.26
CA VAL A 390 3.23 5.12 -9.09
C VAL A 390 3.02 6.38 -8.25
N SER A 391 3.81 7.42 -8.48
CA SER A 391 3.57 8.72 -7.88
C SER A 391 2.35 9.40 -8.49
N ILE A 392 1.72 10.29 -7.72
CA ILE A 392 0.50 11.02 -8.13
C ILE A 392 0.74 11.96 -9.33
N ASP A 393 1.99 12.28 -9.62
CA ASP A 393 2.43 13.03 -10.80
C ASP A 393 2.88 12.14 -11.98
N GLY A 394 2.87 10.81 -11.81
CA GLY A 394 3.31 9.83 -12.80
C GLY A 394 4.82 9.76 -13.03
N GLY A 395 5.62 10.57 -12.31
CA GLY A 395 7.06 10.71 -12.54
C GLY A 395 7.91 9.56 -11.99
N ILE A 396 7.37 8.77 -11.06
CA ILE A 396 8.04 7.65 -10.40
C ILE A 396 7.16 6.42 -10.53
N GLN A 397 7.72 5.32 -11.03
CA GLN A 397 7.05 4.03 -11.08
C GLN A 397 7.97 2.94 -10.56
N MET A 398 7.43 2.08 -9.71
CA MET A 398 8.18 1.01 -9.06
C MET A 398 7.39 -0.28 -9.06
N ARG A 399 8.10 -1.39 -9.15
CA ARG A 399 7.51 -2.72 -9.02
C ARG A 399 7.92 -3.35 -7.69
N LEU A 400 6.95 -3.94 -6.98
CA LEU A 400 7.22 -4.74 -5.80
C LEU A 400 7.67 -6.15 -6.21
N PRO A 401 8.58 -6.78 -5.45
CA PRO A 401 9.00 -8.14 -5.72
C PRO A 401 7.82 -9.11 -5.81
N SER A 402 7.82 -9.91 -6.87
CA SER A 402 6.79 -10.90 -7.13
C SER A 402 7.09 -12.20 -6.36
N ARG A 403 6.15 -12.64 -5.53
CA ARG A 403 6.18 -13.98 -4.93
C ARG A 403 5.65 -15.01 -5.93
N ASP A 404 5.87 -16.30 -5.68
CA ASP A 404 5.28 -17.35 -6.50
C ASP A 404 3.75 -17.31 -6.48
N GLY A 405 3.17 -16.86 -7.59
CA GLY A 405 1.74 -16.68 -7.82
C GLY A 405 1.43 -15.36 -8.52
N ASP A 406 0.15 -15.12 -8.78
CA ASP A 406 -0.34 -13.82 -9.23
C ASP A 406 -0.82 -13.01 -8.02
N VAL A 407 -0.48 -11.73 -7.98
CA VAL A 407 -1.00 -10.80 -6.98
C VAL A 407 -2.07 -9.89 -7.58
N GLN A 408 -3.16 -9.68 -6.85
CA GLN A 408 -4.31 -8.89 -7.27
C GLN A 408 -4.93 -8.11 -6.10
N GLU A 409 -5.82 -7.17 -6.41
CA GLU A 409 -6.68 -6.45 -5.45
C GLU A 409 -5.92 -5.84 -4.24
N PRO A 410 -4.86 -5.03 -4.45
CA PRO A 410 -4.14 -4.40 -3.35
C PRO A 410 -4.96 -3.34 -2.61
N ALA A 411 -4.64 -3.17 -1.33
CA ALA A 411 -5.11 -2.09 -0.48
C ALA A 411 -3.98 -1.59 0.42
N TRP A 412 -3.68 -0.30 0.32
CA TRP A 412 -2.71 0.40 1.17
C TRP A 412 -3.36 0.71 2.53
N SER A 413 -2.67 0.42 3.63
CA SER A 413 -3.14 0.73 4.98
C SER A 413 -3.20 2.25 5.22
N PRO A 414 -4.02 2.71 6.19
CA PRO A 414 -3.80 4.03 6.78
C PRO A 414 -2.42 4.08 7.46
N TYR A 415 -2.08 5.24 8.00
CA TYR A 415 -0.99 5.31 8.96
C TYR A 415 -1.26 4.40 10.15
N LEU A 416 -0.27 3.60 10.51
CA LEU A 416 -0.30 2.77 11.71
C LEU A 416 0.22 3.60 12.89
N GLY A 417 -0.40 3.42 14.06
CA GLY A 417 -0.11 4.15 15.29
C GLY A 417 0.71 3.36 16.29
#